data_AF-A0A4R1JZA8-F1
#
_entry.id   AF-A0A4R1JZA8-F1
#
_cell.length_a   1.000
_cell.length_b   1.000
_cell.length_c   1.000
_cell.angle_alpha   90.00
_cell.angle_beta   90.00
_cell.angle_gamma   90.00
#
_symmetry.space_group_name_H-M   'P 1'
#
loop_
_entity.id
_entity.type
_entity.pdbx_description
1 polymer ?
#
loop_
_entity_poly.entity_id
_entity_poly.type
_entity_poly.pdbx_seq_one_letter_code
_entity_poly.pdbx_strand_id
1 'polypeptide(L)'
;MVNKVLIGIKRHPKRFVLAIIFGYTSIWTFLEPLMALSGVNITGYNCLCLLIYFIASFIIGIISVFPKKTVKFDLLNTNTKVIIEFGDLFSVDGHRVIPVNEYFDSLIGKPVSPNSVHGVFIERVLGGYNNIIDVEVNRQLEGKDIEITERPEGKINKFPLGTTITLKHSETLYFLFALCNSDNDCKATCDPSSMLIALSGLWEKVRIEGNGFNINLPLIGNGLSGVGLPPSQLLQLILMSLLKFTKEKELSATVKIVLLEDMFEKIDLNLIKNNWK
;
A
#
# COMPACT_ATOMS: atom_id res chain seq x y z
N MET A 1 8.51 -10.92 17.07
CA MET A 1 9.45 -9.77 17.20
C MET A 1 10.79 -10.06 16.54
N VAL A 2 11.41 -11.21 16.84
CA VAL A 2 12.71 -11.65 16.26
C VAL A 2 12.76 -11.61 14.73
N ASN A 3 11.74 -12.14 14.04
CA ASN A 3 11.72 -12.12 12.56
C ASN A 3 11.76 -10.70 11.98
N LYS A 4 11.08 -9.73 12.62
CA LYS A 4 11.09 -8.33 12.18
C LYS A 4 12.46 -7.68 12.33
N VAL A 5 13.17 -7.99 13.41
CA VAL A 5 14.54 -7.51 13.64
C VAL A 5 15.47 -8.08 12.58
N LEU A 6 15.38 -9.38 12.28
CA LEU A 6 16.15 -10.02 11.21
C LEU A 6 15.88 -9.37 9.84
N ILE A 7 14.62 -9.10 9.50
CA ILE A 7 14.23 -8.39 8.28
C ILE A 7 14.86 -6.99 8.25
N GLY A 8 14.82 -6.24 9.35
CA GLY A 8 15.42 -4.92 9.47
C GLY A 8 16.93 -4.93 9.22
N ILE A 9 17.64 -5.84 9.89
CA ILE A 9 19.10 -6.03 9.74
C ILE A 9 19.44 -6.43 8.30
N LYS A 10 18.70 -7.37 7.71
CA LYS A 10 18.91 -7.83 6.32
C LYS A 10 18.72 -6.69 5.31
N ARG A 11 17.77 -5.79 5.55
CA ARG A 11 17.51 -4.63 4.67
C ARG A 11 18.59 -3.57 4.77
N HIS A 12 19.10 -3.29 5.97
CA HIS A 12 20.03 -2.19 6.23
C HIS A 12 21.28 -2.63 7.00
N PRO A 13 22.08 -3.60 6.48
CA PRO A 13 23.21 -4.14 7.23
C PRO A 13 24.27 -3.07 7.52
N LYS A 14 24.51 -2.16 6.55
CA LYS A 14 25.45 -1.04 6.73
C LYS A 14 24.98 -0.07 7.83
N ARG A 15 23.69 0.31 7.83
CA ARG A 15 23.15 1.21 8.87
C ARG A 15 23.18 0.56 10.25
N PHE A 16 22.90 -0.74 10.32
CA PHE A 16 22.98 -1.50 11.56
C PHE A 16 24.40 -1.48 12.14
N VAL A 17 25.40 -1.86 11.35
CA VAL A 17 26.81 -1.88 11.79
C VAL A 17 27.30 -0.48 12.15
N LEU A 18 27.00 0.53 11.31
CA LEU A 18 27.37 1.91 11.61
C LEU A 18 26.71 2.41 12.90
N ALA A 19 25.43 2.11 13.14
CA ALA A 19 24.74 2.49 14.36
C ALA A 19 25.34 1.84 15.61
N ILE A 20 25.83 0.60 15.51
CA ILE A 20 26.56 -0.06 16.60
C ILE A 20 27.90 0.65 16.85
N ILE A 21 28.68 0.92 15.80
CA ILE A 21 29.97 1.61 15.91
C ILE A 21 29.78 3.00 16.52
N PHE A 22 28.87 3.82 15.96
CA PHE A 22 28.60 5.16 16.46
C PHE A 22 27.99 5.16 17.87
N GLY A 23 27.13 4.18 18.17
CA GLY A 23 26.59 3.99 19.51
C GLY A 23 27.70 3.71 20.51
N TYR A 24 28.63 2.82 20.16
CA TYR A 24 29.76 2.47 21.01
C TYR A 24 30.71 3.66 21.21
N THR A 25 31.11 4.33 20.12
CA THR A 25 32.00 5.49 20.20
C THR A 25 31.36 6.63 21.00
N SER A 26 30.07 6.90 20.80
CA SER A 26 29.39 7.99 21.52
C SER A 26 29.32 7.70 23.02
N ILE A 27 28.97 6.47 23.40
CA ILE A 27 28.91 6.07 24.80
C ILE A 27 30.30 6.16 25.45
N TRP A 28 31.34 5.68 24.75
CA TRP A 28 32.72 5.77 25.23
C TRP A 28 33.16 7.22 25.47
N THR A 29 32.94 8.11 24.48
CA THR A 29 33.38 9.52 24.53
C THR A 29 32.78 10.29 25.72
N PHE A 30 31.54 10.02 26.10
CA PHE A 30 30.92 10.69 27.26
C PHE A 30 31.35 10.10 28.60
N LEU A 31 31.64 8.80 28.63
CA LEU A 31 31.83 8.06 29.86
C LEU A 31 33.27 8.12 30.37
N GLU A 32 34.26 8.15 29.46
CA GLU A 32 35.67 8.29 29.81
C GLU A 32 35.95 9.55 30.67
N PRO A 33 35.46 10.76 30.32
CA PRO A 33 35.59 11.94 31.17
C PRO A 33 34.88 11.81 32.52
N LEU A 34 33.69 11.19 32.55
CA LEU A 34 32.91 11.02 33.79
C LEU A 34 33.61 10.07 34.78
N MET A 35 34.22 9.01 34.25
CA MET A 35 35.02 8.08 35.05
C MET A 35 36.28 8.76 35.60
N ALA A 36 36.95 9.58 34.79
CA ALA A 36 38.11 10.35 35.23
C ALA A 36 37.76 11.32 36.37
N LEU A 37 36.60 11.99 36.30
CA LEU A 37 36.11 12.90 37.34
C LEU A 37 35.71 12.19 38.65
N SER A 38 35.21 10.96 38.57
CA SER A 38 34.76 10.19 39.74
C SER A 38 35.89 9.46 40.48
N GLY A 39 37.13 9.57 40.00
CA GLY A 39 38.30 8.91 40.62
C GLY A 39 38.27 7.39 40.51
N VAL A 40 37.39 6.84 39.67
CA VAL A 40 37.26 5.40 39.44
C VAL A 40 38.36 4.97 38.47
N ASN A 41 39.51 4.58 39.00
CA ASN A 41 40.59 3.97 38.23
C ASN A 41 40.20 2.54 37.88
N ILE A 42 39.56 2.35 36.73
CA ILE A 42 39.32 1.01 36.16
C ILE A 42 40.65 0.49 35.61
N THR A 43 41.49 -0.05 36.50
CA THR A 43 42.67 -0.81 36.11
C THR A 43 42.22 -2.18 35.64
N GLY A 44 42.29 -2.38 34.32
CA GLY A 44 41.82 -3.60 33.68
C GLY A 44 40.38 -3.46 33.23
N TYR A 45 40.16 -3.66 31.93
CA TYR A 45 38.86 -3.79 31.27
C TYR A 45 37.86 -4.56 32.15
N ASN A 46 37.05 -3.86 32.95
CA ASN A 46 35.99 -4.49 33.73
C ASN A 46 35.00 -5.07 32.71
N CYS A 47 35.11 -6.37 32.43
CA CYS A 47 34.39 -7.08 31.37
C CYS A 47 32.88 -6.83 31.42
N LEU A 48 32.33 -6.61 32.62
CA LEU A 48 30.91 -6.36 32.83
C LEU A 48 30.46 -5.00 32.27
N CYS A 49 31.24 -3.95 32.45
CA CYS A 49 30.91 -2.61 31.92
C CYS A 49 31.00 -2.60 30.39
N LEU A 50 32.04 -3.21 29.82
CA LEU A 50 32.18 -3.37 28.36
C LEU A 50 31.02 -4.17 27.77
N LEU A 51 30.58 -5.22 28.45
CA LEU A 51 29.44 -6.03 28.03
C LEU A 51 28.15 -5.19 28.01
N ILE A 52 27.90 -4.37 29.04
CA ILE A 52 26.74 -3.48 29.09
C ILE A 52 26.78 -2.47 27.94
N TYR A 53 27.95 -1.91 27.61
CA TYR A 53 28.09 -0.97 26.48
C TYR A 53 27.84 -1.63 25.14
N PHE A 54 28.41 -2.81 24.93
CA PHE A 54 28.17 -3.56 23.72
C PHE A 54 26.68 -3.86 23.53
N ILE A 55 25.99 -4.26 24.61
CA ILE A 55 24.54 -4.50 24.58
C ILE A 55 23.77 -3.21 24.27
N ALA A 56 24.12 -2.07 24.90
CA ALA A 56 23.46 -0.80 24.64
C ALA A 56 23.63 -0.34 23.18
N SER A 57 24.85 -0.42 22.64
CA SER A 57 25.12 -0.12 21.22
C SER A 57 24.41 -1.07 20.27
N PHE A 58 24.31 -2.35 20.63
CA PHE A 58 23.55 -3.35 19.87
C PHE A 58 22.05 -3.04 19.85
N ILE A 59 21.48 -2.61 20.99
CA ILE A 59 20.08 -2.16 21.08
C ILE A 59 19.85 -0.93 20.19
N ILE A 60 20.75 0.06 20.21
CA ILE A 60 20.69 1.22 19.31
C ILE A 60 20.72 0.78 17.84
N GLY A 61 21.59 -0.17 17.51
CA GLY A 61 21.63 -0.82 16.20
C GLY A 61 20.27 -1.37 15.80
N ILE A 62 19.65 -2.19 16.66
CA ILE A 62 18.34 -2.81 16.41
C ILE A 62 17.25 -1.74 16.18
N ILE A 63 17.20 -0.72 17.04
CA ILE A 63 16.21 0.36 16.94
C ILE A 63 16.37 1.11 15.61
N SER A 64 17.61 1.36 15.18
CA SER A 64 17.90 2.12 13.95
C SER A 64 17.41 1.45 12.66
N VAL A 65 17.34 0.11 12.66
CA VAL A 65 16.91 -0.68 11.49
C VAL A 65 15.52 -1.28 11.65
N PHE A 66 14.83 -0.98 12.76
CA PHE A 66 13.54 -1.58 13.03
C PHE A 66 12.52 -1.17 11.95
N PRO A 67 11.91 -2.14 11.23
CA PRO A 67 11.02 -1.84 10.13
C PRO A 67 9.72 -1.21 10.63
N LYS A 68 9.32 -0.10 9.98
CA LYS A 68 8.04 0.56 10.30
C LYS A 68 6.88 -0.20 9.67
N LYS A 69 5.79 -0.31 10.43
CA LYS A 69 4.51 -0.86 9.95
C LYS A 69 3.60 0.17 9.30
N THR A 70 3.78 1.44 9.64
CA THR A 70 3.00 2.54 9.11
C THR A 70 3.91 3.72 8.85
N VAL A 71 3.72 4.38 7.72
CA VAL A 71 4.32 5.68 7.41
C VAL A 71 3.25 6.66 6.99
N LYS A 72 3.45 7.92 7.37
CA LYS A 72 2.59 9.05 7.04
C LYS A 72 3.46 10.19 6.54
N PHE A 73 3.02 10.84 5.47
CA PHE A 73 3.64 12.02 4.87
C PHE A 73 2.61 12.81 4.06
N ASP A 74 2.84 14.11 3.90
CA ASP A 74 2.05 14.96 3.03
C ASP A 74 2.61 14.87 1.61
N LEU A 75 1.74 14.84 0.59
CA LEU A 75 2.18 14.91 -0.80
C LEU A 75 2.71 16.31 -1.10
N LEU A 76 3.94 16.37 -1.62
CA LEU A 76 4.69 17.60 -1.88
C LEU A 76 3.84 18.67 -2.59
N ASN A 77 3.67 19.82 -1.92
CA ASN A 77 2.92 20.98 -2.40
C ASN A 77 1.43 20.70 -2.69
N THR A 78 0.80 19.82 -1.91
CA THR A 78 -0.64 19.52 -2.00
C THR A 78 -1.27 19.44 -0.60
N ASN A 79 -2.60 19.51 -0.53
CA ASN A 79 -3.36 19.28 0.71
C ASN A 79 -3.67 17.78 0.95
N THR A 80 -3.06 16.88 0.18
CA THR A 80 -3.32 15.44 0.24
C THR A 80 -2.38 14.76 1.21
N LYS A 81 -2.94 13.99 2.16
CA LYS A 81 -2.16 13.17 3.10
C LYS A 81 -2.08 11.74 2.63
N VAL A 82 -0.89 11.16 2.67
CA VAL A 82 -0.68 9.74 2.35
C VAL A 82 -0.35 8.97 3.62
N ILE A 83 -1.08 7.87 3.81
CA ILE A 83 -0.80 6.87 4.84
C ILE A 83 -0.53 5.55 4.14
N ILE A 84 0.59 4.89 4.47
CA ILE A 84 0.86 3.53 3.99
C ILE A 84 1.02 2.65 5.22
N GLU A 85 0.23 1.58 5.31
CA GLU A 85 0.25 0.66 6.44
C GLU A 85 0.07 -0.80 6.01
N PHE A 86 0.61 -1.72 6.80
CA PHE A 86 0.33 -3.14 6.63
C PHE A 86 -0.94 -3.53 7.38
N GLY A 87 -1.84 -4.28 6.74
CA GLY A 87 -3.08 -4.73 7.32
C GLY A 87 -4.06 -5.28 6.29
N ASP A 88 -5.35 -5.21 6.64
CA ASP A 88 -6.46 -5.68 5.83
C ASP A 88 -7.32 -4.50 5.38
N LEU A 89 -7.51 -4.36 4.07
CA LEU A 89 -8.28 -3.28 3.44
C LEU A 89 -9.70 -3.15 4.01
N PHE A 90 -10.34 -4.29 4.30
CA PHE A 90 -11.74 -4.34 4.74
C PHE A 90 -11.92 -4.10 6.24
N SER A 91 -10.82 -4.00 6.99
CA SER A 91 -10.83 -3.73 8.43
C SER A 91 -10.53 -2.26 8.77
N VAL A 92 -10.39 -1.39 7.76
CA VAL A 92 -10.02 0.02 7.93
C VAL A 92 -11.18 0.96 7.62
N ASP A 93 -11.38 1.99 8.45
CA ASP A 93 -12.45 2.99 8.27
C ASP A 93 -12.24 3.91 7.05
N GLY A 94 -13.34 4.34 6.44
CA GLY A 94 -13.37 5.21 5.26
C GLY A 94 -13.76 4.47 3.98
N HIS A 95 -13.90 5.23 2.90
CA HIS A 95 -14.25 4.69 1.60
C HIS A 95 -13.14 3.80 1.04
N ARG A 96 -13.49 2.86 0.17
CA ARG A 96 -12.56 1.82 -0.29
C ARG A 96 -12.51 1.74 -1.80
N VAL A 97 -11.35 1.46 -2.34
CA VAL A 97 -11.14 1.25 -3.77
C VAL A 97 -11.01 -0.24 -4.05
N ILE A 98 -11.82 -0.74 -4.97
CA ILE A 98 -11.85 -2.14 -5.38
C ILE A 98 -11.45 -2.21 -6.86
N PRO A 99 -10.25 -2.71 -7.20
CA PRO A 99 -9.88 -2.94 -8.59
C PRO A 99 -10.70 -4.10 -9.17
N VAL A 100 -11.28 -3.87 -10.34
CA VAL A 100 -12.06 -4.87 -11.08
C VAL A 100 -11.55 -4.98 -12.52
N ASN A 101 -12.03 -5.99 -13.27
CA ASN A 101 -11.78 -6.05 -14.70
C ASN A 101 -12.70 -5.09 -15.46
N GLU A 102 -12.41 -4.88 -16.74
CA GLU A 102 -13.12 -3.96 -17.60
C GLU A 102 -14.57 -4.35 -17.90
N TYR A 103 -14.97 -5.58 -17.56
CA TYR A 103 -16.35 -6.07 -17.68
C TYR A 103 -17.16 -5.90 -16.40
N PHE A 104 -16.51 -5.48 -15.30
CA PHE A 104 -17.09 -5.49 -13.96
C PHE A 104 -17.68 -6.88 -13.59
N ASP A 105 -17.02 -7.97 -13.99
CA ASP A 105 -17.48 -9.33 -13.71
C ASP A 105 -17.73 -9.52 -12.22
N SER A 106 -18.87 -10.10 -11.85
CA SER A 106 -19.32 -10.22 -10.46
C SER A 106 -19.47 -11.69 -10.01
N LEU A 107 -19.33 -12.64 -10.94
CA LEU A 107 -19.41 -14.07 -10.66
C LEU A 107 -18.10 -14.60 -10.07
N ILE A 108 -18.17 -15.13 -8.84
CA ILE A 108 -17.04 -15.85 -8.21
C ILE A 108 -16.78 -17.16 -8.97
N GLY A 109 -15.53 -17.39 -9.34
CA GLY A 109 -15.10 -18.54 -10.14
C GLY A 109 -14.00 -18.16 -11.11
N LYS A 110 -14.17 -18.53 -12.39
CA LYS A 110 -13.24 -18.19 -13.46
C LYS A 110 -13.16 -16.66 -13.69
N PRO A 111 -14.28 -15.90 -13.75
CA PRO A 111 -14.23 -14.45 -13.97
C PRO A 111 -13.65 -13.67 -12.78
N VAL A 112 -14.00 -14.06 -11.55
CA VAL A 112 -13.51 -13.41 -10.33
C VAL A 112 -12.97 -14.47 -9.36
N SER A 113 -11.65 -14.43 -9.13
CA SER A 113 -11.05 -15.29 -8.11
C SER A 113 -11.52 -14.89 -6.71
N PRO A 114 -11.90 -15.84 -5.83
CA PRO A 114 -12.31 -15.57 -4.45
C PRO A 114 -11.17 -14.95 -3.62
N ASN A 115 -9.91 -15.23 -3.98
CA ASN A 115 -8.72 -14.69 -3.30
C ASN A 115 -8.32 -13.29 -3.79
N SER A 116 -8.98 -12.76 -4.82
CA SER A 116 -8.73 -11.39 -5.29
C SER A 116 -9.40 -10.37 -4.35
N VAL A 117 -8.93 -9.11 -4.35
CA VAL A 117 -9.61 -8.03 -3.60
C VAL A 117 -11.07 -7.91 -4.02
N HIS A 118 -11.38 -8.10 -5.30
CA HIS A 118 -12.75 -8.10 -5.81
C HIS A 118 -13.59 -9.27 -5.27
N GLY A 119 -13.03 -10.48 -5.28
CA GLY A 119 -13.70 -11.67 -4.74
C GLY A 119 -13.96 -11.55 -3.24
N VAL A 120 -12.95 -11.15 -2.46
CA VAL A 120 -13.10 -10.90 -1.02
C VAL A 120 -14.14 -9.81 -0.74
N PHE A 121 -14.22 -8.77 -1.58
CA PHE A 121 -15.27 -7.76 -1.46
C PHE A 121 -16.67 -8.36 -1.65
N ILE A 122 -16.87 -9.15 -2.70
CA ILE A 122 -18.16 -9.81 -2.97
C ILE A 122 -18.55 -10.75 -1.83
N GLU A 123 -17.63 -11.61 -1.38
CA GLU A 123 -17.92 -12.61 -0.35
C GLU A 123 -18.11 -11.98 1.04
N ARG A 124 -17.17 -11.14 1.48
CA ARG A 124 -17.12 -10.65 2.87
C ARG A 124 -17.97 -9.40 3.10
N VAL A 125 -18.04 -8.50 2.12
CA VAL A 125 -18.79 -7.24 2.26
C VAL A 125 -20.20 -7.39 1.72
N LEU A 126 -20.35 -7.93 0.51
CA LEU A 126 -21.67 -8.09 -0.09
C LEU A 126 -22.36 -9.39 0.32
N GLY A 127 -21.75 -10.23 1.16
CA GLY A 127 -22.36 -11.48 1.64
C GLY A 127 -22.61 -12.49 0.52
N GLY A 128 -21.87 -12.41 -0.59
CA GLY A 128 -22.08 -13.22 -1.79
C GLY A 128 -23.14 -12.66 -2.77
N TYR A 129 -23.83 -11.56 -2.44
CA TYR A 129 -24.82 -10.93 -3.32
C TYR A 129 -24.15 -10.07 -4.39
N ASN A 130 -23.68 -10.74 -5.44
CA ASN A 130 -22.96 -10.12 -6.55
C ASN A 130 -23.84 -9.27 -7.48
N ASN A 131 -25.14 -9.56 -7.53
CA ASN A 131 -26.14 -8.82 -8.31
C ASN A 131 -26.23 -7.33 -7.94
N ILE A 132 -25.81 -6.95 -6.73
CA ILE A 132 -25.73 -5.55 -6.29
C ILE A 132 -24.76 -4.75 -7.19
N ILE A 133 -23.64 -5.37 -7.59
CA ILE A 133 -22.68 -4.76 -8.51
C ILE A 133 -23.33 -4.54 -9.87
N ASP A 134 -24.07 -5.54 -10.36
CA ASP A 134 -24.68 -5.51 -11.70
C ASP A 134 -25.73 -4.41 -11.81
N VAL A 135 -26.57 -4.26 -10.78
CA VAL A 135 -27.55 -3.16 -10.69
C VAL A 135 -26.86 -1.80 -10.77
N GLU A 136 -25.77 -1.63 -10.03
CA GLU A 136 -25.07 -0.35 -9.96
C GLU A 136 -24.28 -0.04 -11.24
N VAL A 137 -23.68 -1.05 -11.86
CA VAL A 137 -23.04 -0.96 -13.19
C VAL A 137 -24.07 -0.49 -14.22
N ASN A 138 -25.21 -1.18 -14.31
CA ASN A 138 -26.25 -0.85 -15.29
C ASN A 138 -26.82 0.56 -15.05
N ARG A 139 -27.00 0.96 -13.78
CA ARG A 139 -27.54 2.26 -13.42
C ARG A 139 -26.57 3.41 -13.69
N GLN A 140 -25.28 3.26 -13.37
CA GLN A 140 -24.30 4.34 -13.50
C GLN A 140 -23.66 4.45 -14.87
N LEU A 141 -23.62 3.36 -15.62
CA LEU A 141 -22.96 3.30 -16.93
C LEU A 141 -23.96 3.20 -18.09
N GLU A 142 -25.25 3.44 -17.82
CA GLU A 142 -26.28 3.54 -18.83
C GLU A 142 -25.91 4.60 -19.88
N GLY A 143 -26.01 4.24 -21.16
CA GLY A 143 -25.75 5.14 -22.28
C GLY A 143 -24.28 5.54 -22.47
N LYS A 144 -23.33 4.93 -21.77
CA LYS A 144 -21.89 5.10 -22.05
C LYS A 144 -21.45 4.27 -23.25
N ASP A 145 -20.34 4.67 -23.85
CA ASP A 145 -19.68 3.89 -24.89
C ASP A 145 -19.24 2.53 -24.32
N ILE A 146 -19.82 1.47 -24.88
CA ILE A 146 -19.59 0.08 -24.49
C ILE A 146 -19.15 -0.68 -25.74
N GLU A 147 -18.06 -1.41 -25.63
CA GLU A 147 -17.71 -2.45 -26.60
C GLU A 147 -18.40 -3.75 -26.16
N ILE A 148 -19.08 -4.43 -27.09
CA ILE A 148 -19.69 -5.74 -26.80
C ILE A 148 -18.77 -6.82 -27.33
N THR A 149 -18.35 -7.74 -26.45
CA THR A 149 -17.49 -8.87 -26.80
C THR A 149 -18.11 -10.16 -26.30
N GLU A 150 -18.38 -11.11 -27.21
CA GLU A 150 -18.85 -12.44 -26.82
C GLU A 150 -17.74 -13.22 -26.11
N ARG A 151 -18.08 -13.86 -24.99
CA ARG A 151 -17.15 -14.62 -24.17
C ARG A 151 -17.83 -15.89 -23.65
N PRO A 152 -17.08 -16.99 -23.46
CA PRO A 152 -17.64 -18.23 -22.93
C PRO A 152 -18.19 -18.08 -21.50
N GLU A 153 -17.55 -17.24 -20.68
CA GLU A 153 -17.92 -16.97 -19.30
C GLU A 153 -17.72 -15.49 -18.97
N GLY A 154 -18.52 -14.98 -18.03
CA GLY A 154 -18.51 -13.58 -17.62
C GLY A 154 -19.49 -12.70 -18.41
N LYS A 155 -19.37 -11.40 -18.21
CA LYS A 155 -20.17 -10.36 -18.87
C LYS A 155 -19.58 -10.00 -20.23
N ILE A 156 -20.44 -9.50 -21.11
CA ILE A 156 -20.10 -9.12 -22.50
C ILE A 156 -19.85 -7.63 -22.71
N ASN A 157 -20.32 -6.80 -21.79
CA ASN A 157 -20.18 -5.35 -21.87
C ASN A 157 -18.80 -4.95 -21.35
N LYS A 158 -17.97 -4.45 -22.25
CA LYS A 158 -16.60 -4.05 -21.99
C LYS A 158 -16.51 -2.53 -21.91
N PHE A 159 -15.96 -2.05 -20.79
CA PHE A 159 -15.81 -0.63 -20.52
C PHE A 159 -14.35 -0.17 -20.67
N PRO A 160 -14.08 1.09 -21.01
CA PRO A 160 -12.71 1.60 -21.03
C PRO A 160 -12.04 1.50 -19.65
N LEU A 161 -10.72 1.26 -19.62
CA LEU A 161 -9.95 1.27 -18.38
C LEU A 161 -10.10 2.63 -17.67
N GLY A 162 -10.19 2.58 -16.34
CA GLY A 162 -10.44 3.74 -15.49
C GLY A 162 -11.92 4.12 -15.36
N THR A 163 -12.82 3.49 -16.13
CA THR A 163 -14.24 3.55 -15.83
C THR A 163 -14.45 3.16 -14.37
N THR A 164 -15.09 4.03 -13.60
CA THR A 164 -15.25 3.86 -12.15
C THR A 164 -16.70 4.09 -11.77
N ILE A 165 -17.28 3.14 -11.05
CA ILE A 165 -18.60 3.26 -10.41
C ILE A 165 -18.45 3.36 -8.90
N THR A 166 -19.52 3.80 -8.25
CA THR A 166 -19.58 3.94 -6.79
C THR A 166 -20.71 3.10 -6.21
N LEU A 167 -20.36 2.13 -5.40
CA LEU A 167 -21.32 1.28 -4.72
C LEU A 167 -21.38 1.71 -3.25
N LYS A 168 -22.57 2.13 -2.79
CA LYS A 168 -22.81 2.40 -1.37
C LYS A 168 -23.24 1.11 -0.67
N HIS A 169 -22.50 0.71 0.36
CA HIS A 169 -22.90 -0.38 1.23
C HIS A 169 -22.71 0.05 2.69
N SER A 170 -23.80 0.05 3.46
CA SER A 170 -23.87 0.70 4.78
C SER A 170 -23.44 2.18 4.70
N GLU A 171 -22.57 2.65 5.59
CA GLU A 171 -22.04 4.02 5.61
C GLU A 171 -20.77 4.21 4.75
N THR A 172 -20.38 3.22 3.96
CA THR A 172 -19.14 3.26 3.16
C THR A 172 -19.43 3.29 1.66
N LEU A 173 -18.74 4.17 0.93
CA LEU A 173 -18.64 4.10 -0.53
C LEU A 173 -17.47 3.21 -0.96
N TYR A 174 -17.75 2.39 -1.97
CA TYR A 174 -16.79 1.53 -2.64
C TYR A 174 -16.63 2.01 -4.08
N PHE A 175 -15.42 2.42 -4.44
CA PHE A 175 -15.04 2.83 -5.79
C PHE A 175 -14.55 1.61 -6.56
N LEU A 176 -15.39 1.05 -7.42
CA LEU A 176 -15.03 -0.07 -8.28
C LEU A 176 -14.54 0.50 -9.60
N PHE A 177 -13.29 0.23 -9.97
CA PHE A 177 -12.70 0.77 -11.20
C PHE A 177 -12.08 -0.31 -12.08
N ALA A 178 -12.28 -0.18 -13.39
CA ALA A 178 -11.72 -1.04 -14.42
C ALA A 178 -10.18 -0.87 -14.47
N LEU A 179 -9.45 -1.78 -13.84
CA LEU A 179 -7.99 -1.77 -13.75
C LEU A 179 -7.31 -2.48 -14.92
N CYS A 180 -7.87 -3.63 -15.31
CA CYS A 180 -7.21 -4.59 -16.19
C CYS A 180 -8.16 -5.05 -17.29
N ASN A 181 -7.56 -5.54 -18.36
CA ASN A 181 -8.25 -6.24 -19.42
C ASN A 181 -8.41 -7.73 -19.06
N SER A 182 -9.45 -8.40 -19.56
CA SER A 182 -9.74 -9.80 -19.36
C SER A 182 -9.98 -10.49 -20.70
N ASP A 183 -9.22 -11.56 -20.96
CA ASP A 183 -9.38 -12.33 -22.19
C ASP A 183 -10.57 -13.32 -22.13
N ASN A 184 -10.75 -14.12 -23.18
CA ASN A 184 -11.82 -15.13 -23.26
C ASN A 184 -11.69 -16.24 -22.20
N ASP A 185 -10.50 -16.40 -21.60
CA ASP A 185 -10.25 -17.31 -20.48
C ASP A 185 -10.33 -16.63 -19.12
N CYS A 186 -10.91 -15.42 -19.07
CA CYS A 186 -11.01 -14.60 -17.87
C CYS A 186 -9.65 -14.24 -17.24
N LYS A 187 -8.55 -14.37 -17.99
CA LYS A 187 -7.23 -14.02 -17.49
C LYS A 187 -7.07 -12.51 -17.51
N ALA A 188 -6.84 -11.94 -16.34
CA ALA A 188 -6.59 -10.52 -16.18
C ALA A 188 -5.18 -10.14 -16.67
N THR A 189 -5.09 -9.05 -17.43
CA THR A 189 -3.84 -8.48 -17.94
C THR A 189 -3.85 -6.96 -17.82
N CYS A 190 -2.75 -6.39 -17.39
CA CYS A 190 -2.56 -4.96 -17.24
C CYS A 190 -1.08 -4.67 -17.41
N ASP A 191 -0.73 -3.58 -18.07
CA ASP A 191 0.64 -3.07 -18.13
C ASP A 191 0.73 -1.75 -17.33
N PRO A 192 1.94 -1.23 -17.05
CA PRO A 192 2.09 0.00 -16.27
C PRO A 192 1.37 1.23 -16.86
N SER A 193 1.27 1.33 -18.19
CA SER A 193 0.59 2.45 -18.87
C SER A 193 -0.92 2.33 -18.69
N SER A 194 -1.46 1.14 -18.92
CA SER A 194 -2.87 0.82 -18.64
C SER A 194 -3.26 1.08 -17.19
N MET A 195 -2.38 0.73 -16.24
CA MET A 195 -2.58 1.03 -14.82
C MET A 195 -2.66 2.54 -14.54
N LEU A 196 -1.82 3.35 -15.18
CA LEU A 196 -1.87 4.82 -15.03
C LEU A 196 -3.17 5.42 -15.59
N ILE A 197 -3.65 4.92 -16.73
CA ILE A 197 -4.95 5.30 -17.31
C ILE A 197 -6.07 4.95 -16.33
N ALA A 198 -6.05 3.73 -15.80
CA ALA A 198 -7.06 3.26 -14.86
C ALA A 198 -7.11 4.10 -13.57
N LEU A 199 -5.94 4.41 -13.00
CA LEU A 199 -5.83 5.26 -11.82
C LEU A 199 -6.34 6.68 -12.10
N SER A 200 -6.10 7.23 -13.30
CA SER A 200 -6.62 8.55 -13.67
C SER A 200 -8.14 8.61 -13.57
N GLY A 201 -8.84 7.61 -14.12
CA GLY A 201 -10.31 7.54 -14.06
C GLY A 201 -10.84 7.33 -12.64
N LEU A 202 -10.12 6.56 -11.82
CA LEU A 202 -10.40 6.40 -10.39
C LEU A 202 -10.34 7.76 -9.67
N TRP A 203 -9.26 8.52 -9.84
CA TRP A 203 -9.08 9.78 -9.12
C TRP A 203 -10.14 10.82 -9.46
N GLU A 204 -10.59 10.89 -10.72
CA GLU A 204 -11.72 11.75 -11.11
C GLU A 204 -12.99 11.40 -10.33
N LYS A 205 -13.34 10.11 -10.28
CA LYS A 205 -14.55 9.66 -9.58
C LYS A 205 -14.45 9.90 -8.07
N VAL A 206 -13.27 9.63 -7.49
CA VAL A 206 -13.00 9.90 -6.07
C VAL A 206 -13.09 11.40 -5.76
N ARG A 207 -12.62 12.27 -6.65
CA ARG A 207 -12.75 13.72 -6.46
C ARG A 207 -14.20 14.17 -6.44
N ILE A 208 -15.05 13.59 -7.30
CA ILE A 208 -16.47 13.95 -7.42
C ILE A 208 -17.28 13.42 -6.24
N GLU A 209 -17.05 12.19 -5.81
CA GLU A 209 -17.95 11.49 -4.88
C GLU A 209 -17.31 11.10 -3.54
N GLY A 210 -15.99 11.30 -3.37
CA GLY A 210 -15.27 10.95 -2.15
C GLY A 210 -15.60 11.84 -0.95
N ASN A 211 -16.20 13.02 -1.17
CA ASN A 211 -16.72 13.92 -0.13
C ASN A 211 -15.72 14.26 1.00
N GLY A 212 -14.41 14.26 0.70
CA GLY A 212 -13.35 14.54 1.68
C GLY A 212 -13.09 13.43 2.71
N PHE A 213 -13.78 12.29 2.62
CA PHE A 213 -13.51 11.13 3.46
C PHE A 213 -12.19 10.45 3.09
N ASN A 214 -11.66 9.66 4.02
CA ASN A 214 -10.47 8.85 3.77
C ASN A 214 -10.76 7.83 2.67
N ILE A 215 -9.81 7.70 1.73
CA ILE A 215 -9.88 6.77 0.60
C ILE A 215 -8.82 5.69 0.80
N ASN A 216 -9.26 4.46 1.00
CA ASN A 216 -8.41 3.31 1.27
C ASN A 216 -8.25 2.46 0.01
N LEU A 217 -7.02 2.18 -0.41
CA LEU A 217 -6.72 1.35 -1.58
C LEU A 217 -5.80 0.19 -1.20
N PRO A 218 -5.94 -0.98 -1.83
CA PRO A 218 -4.93 -2.02 -1.74
C PRO A 218 -3.68 -1.62 -2.54
N LEU A 219 -2.65 -2.46 -2.52
CA LEU A 219 -1.55 -2.36 -3.48
C LEU A 219 -2.05 -2.76 -4.88
N ILE A 220 -2.49 -1.77 -5.65
CA ILE A 220 -2.98 -1.93 -7.03
C ILE A 220 -1.91 -2.56 -7.92
N GLY A 221 -2.31 -3.53 -8.74
CA GLY A 221 -1.44 -4.22 -9.69
C GLY A 221 -0.67 -5.42 -9.14
N ASN A 222 -0.63 -5.63 -7.81
CA ASN A 222 0.16 -6.67 -7.13
C ASN A 222 -0.54 -8.04 -7.03
N GLY A 223 -1.29 -8.42 -8.06
CA GLY A 223 -2.10 -9.64 -8.03
C GLY A 223 -2.34 -10.21 -9.42
N LEU A 224 -3.54 -10.77 -9.61
CA LEU A 224 -3.92 -11.46 -10.84
C LEU A 224 -3.93 -10.57 -12.09
N SER A 225 -3.98 -9.24 -11.93
CA SER A 225 -3.87 -8.28 -13.04
C SER A 225 -2.50 -8.30 -13.74
N GLY A 226 -1.47 -8.87 -13.10
CA GLY A 226 -0.22 -9.22 -13.79
C GLY A 226 0.60 -8.04 -14.33
N VAL A 227 0.60 -6.89 -13.66
CA VAL A 227 1.33 -5.66 -14.10
C VAL A 227 2.84 -5.90 -14.32
N GLY A 228 3.40 -6.95 -13.71
CA GLY A 228 4.77 -7.38 -13.96
C GLY A 228 5.83 -6.51 -13.25
N LEU A 229 5.42 -5.55 -12.43
CA LEU A 229 6.34 -4.72 -11.64
C LEU A 229 6.51 -5.26 -10.22
N PRO A 230 7.70 -5.12 -9.61
CA PRO A 230 7.92 -5.36 -8.20
C PRO A 230 6.96 -4.55 -7.31
N PRO A 231 6.56 -5.07 -6.12
CA PRO A 231 5.61 -4.40 -5.22
C PRO A 231 5.99 -2.96 -4.84
N SER A 232 7.29 -2.68 -4.66
CA SER A 232 7.79 -1.34 -4.38
C SER A 232 7.62 -0.38 -5.55
N GLN A 233 7.76 -0.85 -6.79
CA GLN A 233 7.57 -0.05 -7.99
C GLN A 233 6.09 0.21 -8.26
N LEU A 234 5.21 -0.77 -8.00
CA LEU A 234 3.75 -0.57 -8.03
C LEU A 234 3.31 0.53 -7.05
N LEU A 235 3.82 0.48 -5.82
CA LEU A 235 3.55 1.51 -4.83
C LEU A 235 4.01 2.90 -5.31
N GLN A 236 5.20 2.99 -5.89
CA GLN A 236 5.71 4.24 -6.49
C GLN A 236 4.81 4.73 -7.63
N LEU A 237 4.32 3.83 -8.49
CA LEU A 237 3.45 4.17 -9.61
C LEU A 237 2.10 4.75 -9.14
N ILE A 238 1.52 4.17 -8.08
CA ILE A 238 0.30 4.69 -7.42
C ILE A 238 0.56 6.10 -6.88
N LEU A 239 1.67 6.29 -6.15
CA LEU A 239 2.01 7.60 -5.57
C LEU A 239 2.30 8.66 -6.65
N MET A 240 2.97 8.29 -7.73
CA MET A 240 3.21 9.19 -8.88
C MET A 240 1.91 9.57 -9.58
N SER A 241 1.01 8.61 -9.80
CA SER A 241 -0.31 8.88 -10.37
C SER A 241 -1.11 9.86 -9.50
N LEU A 242 -1.11 9.63 -8.19
CA LEU A 242 -1.78 10.50 -7.22
C LEU A 242 -1.15 11.90 -7.18
N LEU A 243 0.18 12.01 -7.17
CA LEU A 243 0.87 13.31 -7.21
C LEU A 243 0.55 14.08 -8.49
N LYS A 244 0.54 13.40 -9.64
CA LYS A 244 0.18 14.02 -10.91
C LYS A 244 -1.25 14.58 -10.85
N PHE A 245 -2.20 13.75 -10.42
CA PHE A 245 -3.60 14.15 -10.33
C PHE A 245 -3.79 15.34 -9.38
N THR A 246 -3.21 15.26 -8.18
CA THR A 246 -3.35 16.29 -7.12
C THR A 246 -2.75 17.64 -7.49
N LYS A 247 -1.76 17.67 -8.41
CA LYS A 247 -1.21 18.91 -8.97
C LYS A 247 -2.13 19.57 -10.00
N GLU A 248 -2.89 18.78 -10.74
CA GLU A 248 -3.84 19.27 -11.75
C GLU A 248 -5.18 19.64 -11.12
N LYS A 249 -5.63 18.85 -10.14
CA LYS A 249 -6.92 18.96 -9.48
C LYS A 249 -6.77 18.63 -8.00
N GLU A 250 -7.20 19.54 -7.13
CA GLU A 250 -7.14 19.29 -5.70
C GLU A 250 -7.98 18.07 -5.29
N LEU A 251 -7.38 17.22 -4.46
CA LEU A 251 -8.01 16.08 -3.80
C LEU A 251 -7.83 16.25 -2.28
N SER A 252 -8.77 16.93 -1.61
CA SER A 252 -8.69 17.21 -0.16
C SER A 252 -9.07 15.98 0.67
N ALA A 253 -8.38 14.85 0.47
CA ALA A 253 -8.63 13.58 1.14
C ALA A 253 -7.34 12.97 1.70
N THR A 254 -7.48 12.16 2.75
CA THR A 254 -6.39 11.27 3.16
C THR A 254 -6.46 10.01 2.31
N VAL A 255 -5.41 9.74 1.54
CA VAL A 255 -5.27 8.53 0.75
C VAL A 255 -4.46 7.51 1.55
N LYS A 256 -5.07 6.38 1.88
CA LYS A 256 -4.43 5.31 2.61
C LYS A 256 -4.21 4.10 1.71
N ILE A 257 -2.96 3.68 1.58
CA ILE A 257 -2.60 2.45 0.87
C ILE A 257 -2.38 1.34 1.91
N VAL A 258 -3.23 0.32 1.88
CA VAL A 258 -3.20 -0.83 2.77
C VAL A 258 -2.50 -1.98 2.08
N LEU A 259 -1.34 -2.38 2.62
CA LEU A 259 -0.51 -3.45 2.12
C LEU A 259 -0.82 -4.73 2.90
N LEU A 260 -0.98 -5.86 2.22
CA LEU A 260 -1.10 -7.15 2.89
C LEU A 260 0.17 -7.46 3.71
N GLU A 261 0.04 -8.18 4.83
CA GLU A 261 1.17 -8.49 5.72
C GLU A 261 2.29 -9.31 5.02
N ASP A 262 1.97 -10.06 3.97
CA ASP A 262 2.96 -10.78 3.16
C ASP A 262 3.89 -9.83 2.36
N MET A 263 3.47 -8.60 2.14
CA MET A 263 4.30 -7.55 1.54
C MET A 263 5.30 -6.95 2.53
N PHE A 264 5.20 -7.28 3.81
CA PHE A 264 6.07 -6.73 4.86
C PHE A 264 7.54 -6.99 4.58
N GLU A 265 7.89 -8.13 3.97
CA GLU A 265 9.27 -8.47 3.59
C GLU A 265 9.70 -7.85 2.26
N LYS A 266 8.75 -7.56 1.36
CA LYS A 266 9.01 -7.05 0.01
C LYS A 266 9.11 -5.53 -0.06
N ILE A 267 8.42 -4.81 0.83
CA ILE A 267 8.35 -3.35 0.83
C ILE A 267 8.98 -2.77 2.11
N ASP A 268 9.91 -1.84 1.93
CA ASP A 268 10.48 -1.04 3.01
C ASP A 268 9.87 0.36 3.07
N LEU A 269 8.95 0.55 4.02
CA LEU A 269 8.26 1.82 4.21
C LEU A 269 9.18 2.97 4.64
N ASN A 270 10.32 2.68 5.29
CA ASN A 270 11.28 3.74 5.63
C ASN A 270 11.88 4.37 4.37
N LEU A 271 12.21 3.54 3.38
CA LEU A 271 12.75 4.00 2.11
C LEU A 271 11.70 4.79 1.33
N ILE A 272 10.45 4.30 1.27
CA ILE A 272 9.35 5.02 0.61
C ILE A 272 9.15 6.40 1.24
N LYS A 273 9.07 6.49 2.58
CA LYS A 273 8.88 7.78 3.26
C LYS A 273 10.00 8.76 2.95
N ASN A 274 11.26 8.30 2.91
CA ASN A 274 12.39 9.19 2.64
C ASN A 274 12.43 9.72 1.21
N ASN A 275 11.87 8.98 0.24
CA ASN A 275 11.82 9.42 -1.16
C ASN A 275 10.71 10.45 -1.42
N TRP A 276 9.74 10.58 -0.52
CA TRP A 276 8.53 11.40 -0.69
C TRP A 276 8.39 12.52 0.35
N LYS A 277 9.37 12.65 1.26
CA LYS A 277 9.47 13.76 2.21
C LYS A 277 10.33 14.86 1.62
#